data_AF-A0AAP4Q7S2-F1
#
_entry.id   AF-A0AAP4Q7S2-F1
#
_cell.length_a   1.000
_cell.length_b   1.000
_cell.length_c   1.000
_cell.angle_alpha   90.00
_cell.angle_beta   90.00
_cell.angle_gamma   90.00
#
_symmetry.space_group_name_H-M   'P 1'
#
loop_
_entity.id
_entity.type
_entity.pdbx_description
1 polymer ?
#
loop_
_entity_poly.entity_id
_entity_poly.type
_entity_poly.pdbx_seq_one_letter_code
_entity_poly.pdbx_strand_id
1 'polypeptide(L)' 'MFEAGDYVMVNHPDYPESEGLARVIRATSKILWVEFLERKGKWMVHEDYLRKATNEEIEVKN' A
#
# COMPACT_ATOMS: atom_id res chain seq x y z
N MET A 1 -3.45 12.12 3.70
CA MET A 1 -3.95 11.17 4.71
C MET A 1 -4.59 10.02 3.96
N PHE A 2 -4.26 8.80 4.37
CA PHE A 2 -4.74 7.56 3.75
C PHE A 2 -5.87 6.97 4.60
N GLU A 3 -6.87 6.38 3.96
CA GLU A 3 -8.04 5.81 4.62
C GLU A 3 -8.19 4.32 4.31
N ALA A 4 -8.91 3.59 5.17
CA ALA A 4 -9.22 2.20 4.90
C ALA A 4 -10.03 2.06 3.60
N GLY A 5 -9.55 1.25 2.68
CA GLY A 5 -10.09 1.12 1.33
C GLY A 5 -9.25 1.79 0.24
N ASP A 6 -8.36 2.72 0.59
CA ASP A 6 -7.48 3.36 -0.40
C ASP A 6 -6.53 2.34 -1.02
N TYR A 7 -6.32 2.47 -2.33
CA TYR A 7 -5.23 1.80 -3.03
C TYR A 7 -3.96 2.66 -2.97
N VAL A 8 -2.88 2.04 -2.54
CA VAL A 8 -1.58 2.67 -2.33
C VAL A 8 -0.48 1.83 -2.95
N MET A 9 0.53 2.51 -3.46
CA MET A 9 1.79 1.87 -3.83
C MET A 9 2.73 2.00 -2.64
N VAL A 10 3.19 0.85 -2.15
CA VAL A 10 4.26 0.77 -1.16
C VAL A 10 5.58 0.89 -1.90
N ASN A 11 6.46 1.80 -1.49
CA ASN A 11 7.83 1.93 -2.00
C ASN A 11 8.78 2.12 -0.81
N HIS A 12 9.46 1.04 -0.42
CA HIS A 12 10.39 1.04 0.71
C HIS A 12 11.83 0.97 0.18
N PRO A 13 12.70 1.97 0.46
CA PRO A 13 14.04 2.04 -0.11
C PRO A 13 14.93 0.86 0.30
N ASP A 14 14.81 0.38 1.53
CA ASP A 14 15.60 -0.75 2.04
C ASP A 14 15.01 -2.14 1.72
N TYR A 15 13.76 -2.21 1.23
CA TYR A 15 13.06 -3.47 0.96
C TYR A 15 12.31 -3.38 -0.38
N PRO A 16 13.04 -3.35 -1.52
CA PRO A 16 12.43 -3.28 -2.86
C PRO A 16 11.53 -4.48 -3.15
N GLU A 17 11.78 -5.64 -2.53
CA GLU A 17 10.88 -6.79 -2.61
C GLU A 17 9.51 -6.50 -2.00
N SER A 18 9.40 -5.52 -1.10
CA SER A 18 8.15 -5.06 -0.48
C SER A 18 7.45 -3.97 -1.29
N GLU A 19 7.98 -3.61 -2.47
CA GLU A 19 7.31 -2.68 -3.38
C GLU A 19 6.08 -3.33 -4.03
N GLY A 20 5.00 -2.57 -4.20
CA GLY A 20 3.85 -3.01 -4.97
C GLY A 20 2.53 -2.40 -4.55
N LEU A 21 1.49 -2.78 -5.31
CA LEU A 21 0.14 -2.29 -5.10
C LEU A 21 -0.49 -2.99 -3.89
N ALA A 22 -0.97 -2.18 -2.96
CA ALA A 22 -1.62 -2.64 -1.76
C ALA A 22 -2.90 -1.83 -1.49
N ARG A 23 -3.80 -2.45 -0.75
CA ARG A 23 -5.02 -1.80 -0.25
C ARG A 23 -4.87 -1.54 1.24
N VAL A 24 -5.18 -0.34 1.67
CA VAL A 24 -5.20 0.02 3.10
C VAL A 24 -6.35 -0.70 3.78
N ILE A 25 -6.04 -1.51 4.79
CA ILE A 25 -7.01 -2.18 5.65
C ILE A 25 -7.33 -1.32 6.87
N ARG A 26 -6.31 -0.66 7.42
CA ARG A 26 -6.44 0.19 8.61
C ARG A 26 -5.40 1.29 8.60
N ALA A 27 -5.85 2.53 8.70
CA ALA A 27 -4.96 3.67 8.91
C ALA A 27 -4.90 4.02 10.41
N THR A 28 -3.70 4.04 10.97
CA THR A 28 -3.41 4.74 12.24
C THR A 28 -2.48 5.91 11.92
N SER A 29 -2.50 7.00 12.69
CA SER A 29 -1.93 8.31 12.30
C SER A 29 -0.74 8.29 11.35
N LYS A 30 0.33 7.52 11.66
CA LYS A 30 1.53 7.42 10.82
C LYS A 30 1.83 6.01 10.30
N ILE A 31 1.11 5.01 10.81
CA ILE A 31 1.36 3.59 10.51
C ILE A 31 0.10 2.98 9.94
N LEU A 32 0.22 2.36 8.78
CA LEU A 32 -0.88 1.78 8.05
C LEU A 32 -0.72 0.28 7.92
N TRP A 33 -1.85 -0.41 8.05
CA TRP A 33 -1.97 -1.81 7.73
C TRP A 33 -2.45 -1.92 6.29
N VAL A 34 -1.65 -2.56 5.45
CA VAL A 34 -1.93 -2.73 4.02
C VAL A 34 -1.93 -4.21 3.66
N GLU A 35 -2.74 -4.58 2.68
CA GLU A 35 -2.77 -5.90 2.07
C GLU A 35 -2.37 -5.77 0.60
N PHE A 36 -1.26 -6.40 0.23
CA PHE A 36 -0.81 -6.37 -1.15
C PHE A 36 -1.73 -7.22 -2.02
N LEU A 37 -1.99 -6.74 -3.24
CA LEU A 37 -2.87 -7.46 -4.17
C LEU A 37 -2.20 -8.71 -4.75
N GLU A 38 -0.87 -8.67 -4.91
CA GLU A 38 -0.10 -9.74 -5.57
C GLU A 38 0.43 -10.81 -4.61
N ARG A 39 0.44 -10.53 -3.31
CA ARG A 39 0.96 -11.44 -2.30
C ARG A 39 -0.02 -11.53 -1.15
N LYS A 40 -0.30 -12.75 -0.70
CA LYS A 40 -1.14 -12.98 0.47
C LYS A 40 -0.41 -12.50 1.71
N GLY A 41 -1.00 -11.57 2.44
CA GLY A 41 -0.50 -11.14 3.75
C GLY A 41 -0.77 -9.68 4.07
N LYS A 42 -0.85 -9.38 5.36
CA LYS A 42 -1.04 -8.04 5.90
C LYS A 42 0.30 -7.50 6.38
N TRP A 43 0.61 -6.29 5.99
CA TRP A 43 1.87 -5.62 6.28
C TRP A 43 1.61 -4.32 7.01
N MET A 44 2.55 -3.95 7.87
CA MET A 44 2.52 -2.69 8.60
C MET A 44 3.59 -1.77 8.00
N VAL A 45 3.19 -0.61 7.48
CA VAL A 45 4.05 0.30 6.72
C VAL A 45 3.85 1.73 7.23
N HIS A 46 4.94 2.50 7.30
CA HIS A 46 4.87 3.92 7.63
C HIS A 46 4.33 4.72 6.43
N GLU A 47 3.54 5.77 6.67
CA GLU A 47 2.90 6.55 5.60
C GLU A 47 3.91 7.18 4.62
N ASP A 48 5.13 7.48 5.07
CA ASP A 48 6.20 8.06 4.24
C ASP A 48 6.64 7.15 3.09
N TYR A 49 6.42 5.84 3.22
CA TYR A 49 6.72 4.85 2.18
C TYR A 49 5.51 4.53 1.30
N LEU A 50 4.41 5.26 1.48
CA LEU A 50 3.19 5.08 0.70
C LEU A 50 2.99 6.26 -0.23
N ARG A 51 2.55 5.97 -1.45
CA ARG A 51 1.91 6.94 -2.33
C ARG A 51 0.53 6.44 -2.72
N LYS A 52 -0.39 7.34 -3.04
CA LYS A 52 -1.65 6.94 -3.66
C LYS A 52 -1.36 6.26 -4.99
N ALA A 53 -2.01 5.12 -5.23
CA ALA A 53 -1.95 4.46 -6.52
C ALA A 53 -2.70 5.31 -7.56
N THR A 54 -2.21 5.33 -8.79
CA THR A 54 -2.91 5.95 -9.90
C THR A 54 -4.03 5.03 -10.42
N ASN A 55 -4.99 5.59 -11.14
CA ASN A 55 -6.06 4.77 -11.74
C ASN A 55 -5.49 3.71 -12.70
N GLU A 56 -4.47 4.05 -13.48
CA GLU A 56 -3.79 3.09 -14.36
C GLU A 56 -3.20 1.91 -13.58
N GLU A 57 -2.58 2.16 -12.42
CA GLU A 57 -2.03 1.09 -11.57
C GLU A 57 -3.10 0.18 -10.98
N ILE A 58 -4.28 0.74 -10.68
CA ILE A 58 -5.43 0.01 -10.13
C ILE A 58 -6.14 -0.80 -11.22
N GLU A 59 -6.30 -0.24 -12.42
CA GLU A 59 -7.01 -0.88 -13.55
C GLU A 59 -6.20 -2.02 -14.16
N VAL A 60 -4.87 -1.96 -14.13
CA VAL A 60 -4.00 -3.05 -14.65
C VAL A 60 -4.09 -4.32 -13.79
N LYS A 61 -4.62 -4.26 -12.56
CA LYS A 61 -4.62 -5.37 -11.59
C LYS A 61 -6.01 -5.91 -11.23
N ASN A 62 -7.09 -5.35 -11.78
CA ASN A 62 -8.45 -5.86 -11.62
C ASN A 62 -8.88 -6.76 -12.79
#